data_AF-A0A3N5FZZ1-F1
#
_entry.id   AF-A0A3N5FZZ1-F1
#
_cell.length_a   1.000
_cell.length_b   1.000
_cell.length_c   1.000
_cell.angle_alpha   90.00
_cell.angle_beta   90.00
_cell.angle_gamma   90.00
#
_symmetry.space_group_name_H-M   'P 1'
#
loop_
_entity.id
_entity.type
_entity.pdbx_description
1 polymer ?
#
loop_
_entity_poly.entity_id
_entity_poly.type
_entity_poly.pdbx_seq_one_letter_code
_entity_poly.pdbx_strand_id
1 'polypeptide(L)' 'CEAFLKGRYDLEVIDLAKHPALAEGEQIIAAPTLIKRLPMPLRRLVGDLSDQERVLLGLDLRVK' A
#
# COMPACT_ATOMS: atom_id res chain seq x y z
N CYS A 1 -7.47 6.73 -3.02
CA CYS A 1 -7.52 7.09 -1.58
C CYS A 1 -8.62 8.11 -1.28
N GLU A 2 -8.65 9.29 -1.91
CA GLU A 2 -9.66 10.33 -1.65
C GLU A 2 -11.12 9.84 -1.64
N ALA A 3 -11.54 9.00 -2.59
CA ALA A 3 -12.92 8.51 -2.66
C ALA A 3 -13.35 7.64 -1.45
N PHE A 4 -12.43 6.84 -0.90
CA PHE A 4 -12.77 5.80 0.11
C PHE A 4 -12.20 6.10 1.50
N LEU A 5 -11.14 6.90 1.58
CA LEU A 5 -10.35 7.12 2.79
C LEU A 5 -10.19 8.59 3.16
N LYS A 6 -10.96 9.52 2.56
CA LYS A 6 -10.82 10.96 2.81
C LYS A 6 -10.63 11.31 4.29
N GLY A 7 -9.53 12.00 4.62
CA GLY A 7 -9.17 12.41 5.98
C GLY A 7 -8.82 11.27 6.94
N ARG A 8 -8.67 10.03 6.45
CA ARG A 8 -8.39 8.82 7.24
C ARG A 8 -7.17 8.05 6.72
N TYR A 9 -6.29 8.71 5.97
CA TYR A 9 -5.03 8.14 5.53
C TYR A 9 -3.92 9.18 5.57
N ASP A 10 -2.71 8.68 5.72
CA ASP A 10 -1.49 9.37 5.36
C ASP A 10 -0.80 8.53 4.27
N LEU A 11 -0.29 9.18 3.23
CA LEU A 11 0.27 8.51 2.06
C LEU A 11 1.67 9.04 1.77
N GLU A 12 2.63 8.13 1.84
CA GLU A 12 4.01 8.37 1.45
C GLU A 12 4.32 7.57 0.17
N VAL A 13 4.88 8.23 -0.84
CA VAL A 13 5.32 7.59 -2.08
C VAL A 13 6.83 7.59 -2.11
N ILE A 14 7.42 6.40 -2.18
CA ILE A 14 8.86 6.20 -2.09
C ILE A 14 9.36 5.67 -3.43
N ASP A 15 10.35 6.38 -4.00
CA ASP A 15 11.10 5.92 -5.15
C ASP A 15 12.25 5.02 -4.69
N LEU A 16 12.08 3.70 -4.87
CA LEU A 16 13.07 2.71 -4.44
C LEU A 16 14.41 2.83 -5.19
N ALA A 17 14.43 3.41 -6.39
CA ALA A 17 15.69 3.64 -7.10
C ALA A 17 16.55 4.69 -6.39
N LYS A 18 15.93 5.64 -5.68
CA LYS A 18 16.61 6.65 -4.86
C LYS A 18 16.89 6.17 -3.44
N HIS A 19 16.07 5.25 -2.93
CA HIS A 19 16.15 4.73 -1.56
C HIS A 19 16.19 3.19 -1.51
N PRO A 20 17.22 2.54 -2.08
CA PRO A 20 17.26 1.07 -2.21
C PRO A 20 17.29 0.34 -0.85
N ALA A 21 17.90 0.93 0.18
CA ALA A 21 17.95 0.36 1.52
C ALA A 21 16.56 0.15 2.15
N LEU A 22 15.55 0.93 1.76
CA LEU A 22 14.17 0.75 2.23
C LEU A 22 13.53 -0.52 1.64
N ALA A 23 13.93 -0.93 0.43
CA ALA A 23 13.45 -2.16 -0.17
C ALA A 23 13.90 -3.38 0.66
N GLU A 24 15.16 -3.40 1.10
CA GLU A 24 15.69 -4.46 1.96
C GLU A 24 15.03 -4.46 3.34
N GLY A 25 14.93 -3.28 3.98
CA GLY A 25 14.33 -3.15 5.31
C GLY A 25 12.86 -3.60 5.35
N GLU A 26 12.10 -3.38 4.27
CA GLU A 26 10.71 -3.82 4.15
C GLU A 26 10.55 -5.17 3.43
N GLN A 27 11.63 -5.81 2.99
CA GLN A 27 11.62 -7.05 2.22
C GLN A 27 10.77 -6.94 0.92
N ILE A 28 10.89 -5.83 0.20
CA ILE A 28 10.22 -5.58 -1.07
C ILE A 28 11.03 -6.23 -2.20
N ILE A 29 10.50 -7.33 -2.74
CA ILE A 29 11.14 -8.10 -3.81
C ILE A 29 10.67 -7.63 -5.20
N ALA A 30 9.48 -7.02 -5.27
CA ALA A 30 8.86 -6.56 -6.50
C ALA A 30 8.26 -5.17 -6.33
N ALA A 31 8.38 -4.34 -7.36
CA ALA A 31 7.73 -3.05 -7.46
C ALA A 31 6.64 -3.09 -8.55
N PRO A 32 5.52 -2.33 -8.40
CA PRO A 32 5.17 -1.53 -7.23
C PRO A 32 4.61 -2.37 -6.06
N THR A 33 4.88 -1.93 -4.83
CA THR A 33 4.35 -2.52 -3.58
C THR A 33 3.67 -1.45 -2.73
N LEU A 34 2.43 -1.70 -2.33
CA LEU A 34 1.69 -0.88 -1.37
C LEU A 34 1.70 -1.54 0.01
N ILE A 35 2.08 -0.78 1.04
CA ILE A 35 2.09 -1.24 2.44
C ILE A 35 1.13 -0.39 3.26
N LYS A 36 0.09 -1.00 3.83
CA LYS A 36 -0.76 -0.39 4.86
C LYS A 36 -0.21 -0.78 6.23
N ARG A 37 0.39 0.19 6.92
CA ARG A 37 0.97 -0.01 8.26
C ARG A 37 -0.06 0.05 9.37
N LEU A 38 -1.04 0.95 9.27
CA LEU A 38 -2.05 1.20 10.29
C LEU A 38 -3.47 1.36 9.71
N PRO A 39 -4.51 1.06 10.52
CA PRO A 39 -4.42 0.26 11.74
C PRO A 39 -3.97 -1.16 11.41
N MET A 40 -3.45 -1.87 12.42
CA MET A 40 -3.07 -3.27 12.31
C MET A 40 -4.27 -4.15 11.89
N PRO A 41 -4.03 -5.29 11.20
CA PRO A 41 -2.73 -5.85 10.83
C PRO A 41 -2.10 -5.16 9.61
N LEU A 42 -0.77 -5.28 9.50
CA LEU A 42 -0.03 -4.82 8.34
C LEU A 42 -0.49 -5.59 7.09
N ARG A 43 -0.77 -4.87 6.00
CA ARG A 43 -1.14 -5.45 4.69
C ARG A 43 -0.15 -5.02 3.62
N ARG A 44 0.18 -5.94 2.71
CA ARG A 44 1.07 -5.71 1.56
C ARG A 44 0.36 -6.14 0.28
N LEU A 45 0.38 -5.30 -0.74
CA LEU A 45 -0.14 -5.61 -2.07
C LEU A 45 0.97 -5.35 -3.08
N VAL A 46 1.17 -6.30 -4.00
CA VAL A 46 2.18 -6.22 -5.06
C VAL A 46 1.45 -6.18 -6.40
N GLY A 47 1.89 -5.30 -7.31
CA GLY A 47 1.29 -5.09 -8.62
C GLY A 47 0.78 -3.67 -8.81
N ASP A 48 0.25 -3.38 -10.00
CA ASP A 48 -0.08 -2.03 -10.47
C ASP A 48 -1.27 -1.32 -9.78
N LEU A 49 -1.93 -2.00 -8.84
CA LEU A 49 -3.08 -1.49 -8.07
C LEU A 49 -4.27 -1.03 -8.93
N SER A 50 -4.36 -1.49 -10.19
CA SER A 50 -5.39 -1.07 -11.14
C SER A 50 -6.79 -1.63 -10.82
N ASP A 51 -6.86 -2.82 -10.23
CA ASP A 51 -8.11 -3.45 -9.78
C ASP A 51 -8.52 -2.91 -8.40
N GLN A 52 -9.44 -1.95 -8.40
CA GLN A 52 -9.90 -1.28 -7.20
C GLN A 52 -10.54 -2.24 -6.18
N GLU A 53 -11.31 -3.23 -6.62
CA GLU A 53 -12.01 -4.15 -5.71
C GLU A 53 -10.99 -5.04 -4.99
N ARG A 54 -10.01 -5.58 -5.73
CA ARG A 54 -8.91 -6.35 -5.14
C ARG A 54 -8.07 -5.52 -4.18
N VAL A 55 -7.82 -4.26 -4.52
CA VAL A 55 -7.06 -3.35 -3.64
C VAL A 55 -7.82 -3.09 -2.34
N LEU A 56 -9.11 -2.75 -2.40
CA LEU A 56 -9.93 -2.50 -1.22
C LEU A 56 -10.02 -3.74 -0.32
N LEU A 57 -10.22 -4.92 -0.92
CA LEU A 57 -10.24 -6.18 -0.20
C LEU A 57 -8.88 -6.48 0.46
N GLY A 58 -7.78 -6.33 -0.27
CA GLY A 58 -6.43 -6.59 0.25
C GLY A 58 -6.01 -5.64 1.37
N LEU A 59 -6.56 -4.41 1.38
CA LEU A 59 -6.36 -3.43 2.44
C LEU A 59 -7.30 -3.62 3.64
N ASP A 60 -8.20 -4.62 3.58
CA ASP A 60 -9.24 -4.87 4.58
C ASP A 60 -10.17 -3.66 4.79
N LEU A 61 -10.45 -2.97 3.68
CA LEU A 61 -11.36 -1.83 3.63
C LEU A 61 -12.71 -2.34 3.13
N ARG A 62 -13.58 -2.69 4.07
CA ARG A 62 -14.94 -3.11 3.74
C ARG A 62 -15.69 -1.94 3.10
N VAL A 63 -16.04 -2.08 1.83
CA VAL A 63 -17.09 -1.27 1.21
C VAL A 63 -18.39 -1.71 1.89
N LYS A 64 -19.05 -0.78 2.59
CA LYS A 64 -20.43 -1.00 3.05
C LYS A 64 -21.39 -0.76 1.91
#